data_AF-A0A6M3LC10-F1
#
_entry.id   AF-A0A6M3LC10-F1
#
_cell.length_a   1.000
_cell.length_b   1.000
_cell.length_c   1.000
_cell.angle_alpha   90.00
_cell.angle_beta   90.00
_cell.angle_gamma   90.00
#
_symmetry.space_group_name_H-M   'P 1'
#
loop_
_entity.id
_entity.type
_entity.pdbx_description
1 polymer ?
#
loop_
_entity_poly.entity_id
_entity_poly.type
_entity_poly.pdbx_seq_one_letter_code
_entity_poly.pdbx_strand_id
1 'polypeptide(L)'
;MAYCSVDDVYRISGITSSEVSRDDVKEHILDAEAEVDRVTNTTFWSLEDSGTATAGGSTTITDSTAKFGTDRELVGSYVWIYGGTGINQLVKISSHTNTVITVDTAWTTNPSTDSTYRIIHTSQDPRISASLSGNDTDTLFLRQYPTRRINSVTIDSTSVTTSTLIREDEMGKIILTSSSEKTTWVSKKANLNVIDYWYGVYELPREILKLTAMKAALTVLAEQTGGTFNVPSTYSLPEGSVTIGQAYVNIREAINSIQKQHDKLEQRVRKYPYFA
;
A
#
# COMPACT_ATOMS: atom_id res chain seq x y z
N MET A 1 2.94 -3.18 10.40
CA MET A 1 3.02 -1.77 9.91
C MET A 1 1.74 -1.48 9.19
N ALA A 2 1.34 -0.21 9.11
CA ALA A 2 0.06 0.18 8.52
C ALA A 2 0.05 1.67 8.16
N TYR A 3 -0.88 2.09 7.31
CA TYR A 3 -1.00 3.51 6.93
C TYR A 3 -1.35 4.46 8.09
N CYS A 4 -2.00 3.99 9.15
CA CYS A 4 -2.35 4.81 10.31
C CYS A 4 -2.03 4.10 11.62
N SER A 5 -1.94 4.90 12.70
CA SER A 5 -1.69 4.37 14.04
C SER A 5 -2.98 3.90 14.70
N VAL A 6 -2.86 2.91 15.60
CA VAL A 6 -3.97 2.46 16.47
C VAL A 6 -4.53 3.63 17.29
N ASP A 7 -3.67 4.55 17.73
CA ASP A 7 -4.08 5.70 18.53
C ASP A 7 -4.91 6.71 17.71
N ASP A 8 -4.65 6.84 16.41
CA ASP A 8 -5.50 7.63 15.52
C ASP A 8 -6.90 7.03 15.39
N VAL A 9 -7.01 5.71 15.29
CA VAL A 9 -8.29 5.01 15.22
C VAL A 9 -9.07 5.21 16.52
N TYR A 10 -8.45 4.98 17.67
CA TYR A 10 -9.09 5.21 18.98
C TYR A 10 -9.57 6.64 19.17
N ARG A 11 -8.78 7.62 18.72
CA ARG A 11 -9.18 9.04 18.79
C ARG A 11 -10.41 9.35 17.94
N ILE A 12 -10.58 8.68 16.79
CA ILE A 12 -11.72 8.89 15.89
C ILE A 12 -12.95 8.13 16.38
N SER A 13 -12.80 6.89 16.82
CA SER A 13 -13.90 6.05 17.31
C SER A 13 -14.37 6.44 18.71
N GLY A 14 -13.52 7.10 19.51
CA GLY A 14 -13.83 7.46 20.89
C GLY A 14 -13.81 6.28 21.85
N ILE A 15 -13.21 5.15 21.45
CA ILE A 15 -13.02 3.97 22.28
C ILE A 15 -11.56 3.84 22.71
N THR A 16 -11.29 2.94 23.64
CA THR A 16 -9.94 2.68 24.16
C THR A 16 -9.61 1.19 24.08
N SER A 17 -8.41 0.83 24.52
CA SER A 17 -7.96 -0.56 24.56
C SER A 17 -8.70 -1.45 25.55
N SER A 18 -9.58 -0.90 26.41
CA SER A 18 -10.46 -1.72 27.26
C SER A 18 -11.66 -2.28 26.50
N GLU A 19 -12.09 -1.62 25.42
CA GLU A 19 -13.24 -2.06 24.64
C GLU A 19 -12.83 -3.02 23.51
N VAL A 20 -11.79 -2.66 22.76
CA VAL A 20 -11.26 -3.46 21.65
C VAL A 20 -9.74 -3.48 21.74
N SER A 21 -9.14 -4.67 21.65
CA SER A 21 -7.70 -4.81 21.85
C SER A 21 -6.91 -4.08 20.77
N ARG A 22 -5.67 -3.68 21.08
CA ARG A 22 -4.81 -3.00 20.11
C ARG A 22 -4.46 -3.91 18.92
N ASP A 23 -4.50 -5.22 19.10
CA ASP A 23 -4.17 -6.17 18.05
C ASP A 23 -5.34 -6.36 17.08
N ASP A 24 -6.58 -6.42 17.59
CA ASP A 24 -7.77 -6.46 16.73
C ASP A 24 -7.89 -5.16 15.91
N VAL A 25 -7.61 -4.00 16.52
CA VAL A 25 -7.60 -2.72 15.79
C VAL A 25 -6.54 -2.72 14.69
N LYS A 26 -5.37 -3.34 14.88
CA LYS A 26 -4.37 -3.45 13.81
C LYS A 26 -4.90 -4.29 12.64
N GLU A 27 -5.59 -5.39 12.92
CA GLU A 27 -6.20 -6.22 11.86
C GLU A 27 -7.23 -5.41 11.06
N HIS A 28 -8.10 -4.66 11.74
CA HIS A 28 -9.06 -3.76 11.08
C HIS A 28 -8.39 -2.66 10.26
N ILE A 29 -7.23 -2.16 10.70
CA ILE A 29 -6.45 -1.19 9.92
C ILE A 29 -5.91 -1.85 8.65
N LEU A 30 -5.34 -3.06 8.75
CA LEU A 30 -4.80 -3.81 7.59
C LEU A 30 -5.88 -4.12 6.55
N ASP A 31 -7.09 -4.48 6.99
CA ASP A 31 -8.22 -4.67 6.09
C ASP A 31 -8.67 -3.35 5.45
N ALA A 32 -8.69 -2.26 6.22
CA ALA A 32 -9.06 -0.94 5.72
C ALA A 32 -8.07 -0.42 4.66
N GLU A 33 -6.76 -0.58 4.84
CA GLU A 33 -5.77 -0.15 3.83
C GLU A 33 -5.88 -0.98 2.55
N ALA A 34 -6.10 -2.30 2.63
CA ALA A 34 -6.28 -3.15 1.46
C ALA A 34 -7.55 -2.79 0.67
N GLU A 35 -8.60 -2.34 1.36
CA GLU A 35 -9.80 -1.81 0.72
C GLU A 35 -9.56 -0.44 0.07
N VAL A 36 -8.84 0.46 0.74
CA VAL A 36 -8.51 1.80 0.20
C VAL A 36 -7.64 1.69 -1.06
N ASP A 37 -6.64 0.81 -1.06
CA ASP A 37 -5.82 0.50 -2.23
C ASP A 37 -6.69 -0.01 -3.39
N ARG A 38 -7.66 -0.89 -3.10
CA ARG A 38 -8.61 -1.41 -4.11
C ARG A 38 -9.51 -0.32 -4.68
N VAL A 39 -10.01 0.59 -3.84
CA VAL A 39 -10.90 1.69 -4.24
C VAL A 39 -10.15 2.71 -5.10
N THR A 40 -8.89 2.98 -4.75
CA THR A 40 -8.04 3.94 -5.48
C THR A 40 -7.34 3.33 -6.69
N ASN A 41 -7.34 1.99 -6.81
CA ASN A 41 -6.62 1.22 -7.82
C ASN A 41 -5.11 1.55 -7.85
N THR A 42 -4.57 2.02 -6.73
CA THR A 42 -3.16 2.33 -6.54
C THR A 42 -2.78 1.88 -5.14
N THR A 43 -1.49 1.72 -4.91
CA THR A 43 -0.95 1.52 -3.57
C THR A 43 -0.44 2.86 -3.03
N PHE A 44 -0.08 2.92 -1.76
CA PHE A 44 0.60 4.06 -1.17
C PHE A 44 1.74 3.54 -0.30
N TRP A 45 2.65 4.44 0.05
CA TRP A 45 3.76 4.10 0.93
C TRP A 45 3.82 5.03 2.14
N SER A 46 3.97 4.43 3.32
CA SER A 46 4.31 5.12 4.57
C SER A 46 5.82 5.05 4.81
N LEU A 47 6.41 6.14 5.31
CA LEU A 47 7.81 6.15 5.70
C LEU A 47 7.97 5.44 7.05
N GLU A 48 8.79 4.39 7.09
CA GLU A 48 9.12 3.69 8.34
C GLU A 48 10.45 4.19 8.91
N ASP A 49 11.48 4.26 8.08
CA ASP A 49 12.81 4.71 8.48
C ASP A 49 13.56 5.33 7.30
N SER A 50 14.63 6.06 7.57
CA SER A 50 15.53 6.60 6.54
C SER A 50 16.93 6.78 7.08
N GLY A 51 17.93 6.60 6.22
CA GLY A 51 19.32 6.66 6.63
C GLY A 51 20.28 6.81 5.47
N THR A 52 21.57 6.74 5.80
CA THR A 52 22.66 6.74 4.81
C THR A 52 23.45 5.47 5.01
N ALA A 53 23.59 4.69 3.95
CA ALA A 53 24.33 3.45 4.00
C ALA A 53 25.79 3.72 4.38
N THR A 54 26.33 2.85 5.23
CA THR A 54 27.74 2.79 5.60
C THR A 54 28.49 1.72 4.80
N ALA A 55 27.78 0.75 4.22
CA ALA A 55 28.28 -0.20 3.24
C ALA A 55 27.11 -0.88 2.49
N GLY A 56 27.39 -1.53 1.36
CA GLY A 56 26.42 -2.35 0.63
C GLY A 56 27.05 -3.58 0.00
N GLY A 57 26.30 -4.68 -0.02
CA GLY A 57 26.62 -5.92 -0.73
C GLY A 57 25.71 -6.13 -1.94
N SER A 58 25.76 -7.31 -2.57
CA SER A 58 24.87 -7.65 -3.68
C SER A 58 23.40 -7.77 -3.27
N THR A 59 23.13 -8.19 -2.03
CA THR A 59 21.78 -8.35 -1.47
C THR A 59 21.65 -7.70 -0.09
N THR A 60 22.58 -6.82 0.28
CA THR A 60 22.58 -6.20 1.62
C THR A 60 22.86 -4.70 1.56
N ILE A 61 22.33 -3.99 2.54
CA ILE A 61 22.67 -2.60 2.85
C ILE A 61 22.94 -2.52 4.36
N THR A 62 24.04 -1.90 4.73
CA THR A 62 24.50 -1.79 6.12
C THR A 62 24.51 -0.33 6.52
N ASP A 63 23.80 0.01 7.59
CA ASP A 63 23.89 1.30 8.27
C ASP A 63 24.27 1.05 9.73
N SER A 64 25.52 1.31 10.09
CA SER A 64 26.02 1.09 11.46
C SER A 64 25.40 2.02 12.49
N THR A 65 24.74 3.10 12.06
CA THR A 65 24.09 4.08 12.93
C THR A 65 22.60 3.83 13.11
N ALA A 66 22.00 3.05 12.22
CA ALA A 66 20.60 2.68 12.26
C ALA A 66 20.27 1.78 13.46
N LYS A 67 18.99 1.82 13.85
CA LYS A 67 18.40 0.96 14.88
C LYS A 67 17.09 0.40 14.35
N PHE A 68 17.20 -0.55 13.43
CA PHE A 68 16.07 -1.14 12.72
C PHE A 68 15.12 -1.99 13.60
N GLY A 69 15.36 -2.07 14.90
CA GLY A 69 14.49 -2.79 15.83
C GLY A 69 14.71 -4.30 15.84
N THR A 70 13.72 -5.03 16.35
CA THR A 70 13.83 -6.48 16.53
C THR A 70 13.66 -7.25 15.23
N ASP A 71 14.15 -8.50 15.19
CA ASP A 71 14.11 -9.33 13.99
C ASP A 71 12.68 -9.47 13.44
N ARG A 72 12.50 -9.07 12.17
CA ARG A 72 11.30 -9.19 11.32
C ARG A 72 10.32 -8.02 11.29
N GLU A 73 10.55 -6.95 12.04
CA GLU A 73 9.67 -5.77 12.01
C GLU A 73 9.57 -5.14 10.61
N LEU A 74 10.67 -5.13 9.85
CA LEU A 74 10.73 -4.54 8.50
C LEU A 74 10.57 -5.58 7.37
N VAL A 75 10.32 -6.85 7.70
CA VAL A 75 10.18 -7.90 6.68
C VAL A 75 8.90 -7.67 5.88
N GLY A 76 9.03 -7.69 4.55
CA GLY A 76 7.92 -7.38 3.64
C GLY A 76 7.85 -5.91 3.22
N SER A 77 8.52 -5.00 3.94
CA SER A 77 8.70 -3.60 3.53
C SER A 77 9.73 -3.48 2.40
N TYR A 78 9.89 -2.28 1.85
CA TYR A 78 10.77 -2.01 0.71
C TYR A 78 11.85 -0.99 1.06
N VAL A 79 13.06 -1.19 0.54
CA VAL A 79 14.13 -0.20 0.58
C VAL A 79 14.15 0.55 -0.74
N TRP A 80 14.00 1.87 -0.66
CA TRP A 80 14.17 2.78 -1.78
C TRP A 80 15.45 3.59 -1.63
N ILE A 81 16.35 3.47 -2.60
CA ILE A 81 17.54 4.33 -2.69
C ILE A 81 17.17 5.56 -3.51
N TYR A 82 17.11 6.72 -2.86
CA TYR A 82 16.69 7.97 -3.49
C TYR A 82 17.85 8.93 -3.78
N GLY A 83 19.08 8.58 -3.38
CA GLY A 83 20.29 9.37 -3.64
C GLY A 83 21.56 8.53 -3.57
N GLY A 84 22.64 9.02 -4.18
CA GLY A 84 23.95 8.36 -4.22
C GLY A 84 24.04 7.17 -5.17
N THR A 85 24.97 6.25 -4.88
CA THR A 85 25.17 5.03 -5.68
C THR A 85 23.92 4.14 -5.63
N GLY A 86 23.48 3.64 -6.79
CA GLY A 86 22.30 2.78 -6.87
C GLY A 86 20.95 3.51 -6.78
N ILE A 87 20.94 4.84 -7.01
CA ILE A 87 19.72 5.66 -7.05
C ILE A 87 18.59 5.05 -7.90
N ASN A 88 17.36 5.28 -7.45
CA ASN A 88 16.10 4.80 -8.03
C ASN A 88 15.91 3.28 -7.98
N GLN A 89 16.68 2.55 -7.17
CA GLN A 89 16.42 1.14 -6.89
C GLN A 89 15.44 0.98 -5.72
N LEU A 90 14.41 0.17 -5.95
CA LEU A 90 13.38 -0.19 -4.97
C LEU A 90 13.34 -1.71 -4.89
N VAL A 91 13.61 -2.28 -3.72
CA VAL A 91 13.74 -3.74 -3.53
C VAL A 91 13.12 -4.15 -2.20
N LYS A 92 12.51 -5.34 -2.14
CA LYS A 92 11.82 -5.85 -0.96
C LYS A 92 12.79 -6.40 0.07
N ILE A 93 12.50 -6.18 1.35
CA ILE A 93 13.27 -6.68 2.48
C ILE A 93 12.87 -8.13 2.76
N SER A 94 13.84 -9.03 2.71
CA SER A 94 13.67 -10.44 3.05
C SER A 94 13.95 -10.71 4.52
N SER A 95 14.93 -10.02 5.10
CA SER A 95 15.28 -10.08 6.52
C SER A 95 16.10 -8.86 6.92
N HIS A 96 16.20 -8.57 8.21
CA HIS A 96 17.11 -7.55 8.72
C HIS A 96 17.62 -7.94 10.10
N THR A 97 18.71 -7.28 10.48
CA THR A 97 19.22 -7.19 11.85
C THR A 97 19.10 -5.73 12.29
N ASN A 98 19.65 -5.35 13.45
CA ASN A 98 19.64 -3.96 13.92
C ASN A 98 20.30 -2.95 12.96
N THR A 99 21.29 -3.38 12.17
CA THR A 99 22.12 -2.49 11.33
C THR A 99 22.28 -2.95 9.89
N VAL A 100 21.80 -4.16 9.55
CA VAL A 100 21.94 -4.74 8.21
C VAL A 100 20.58 -5.16 7.71
N ILE A 101 20.20 -4.68 6.53
CA ILE A 101 19.01 -5.13 5.81
C ILE A 101 19.47 -6.07 4.69
N THR A 102 18.78 -7.20 4.56
CA THR A 102 18.92 -8.16 3.48
C THR A 102 17.70 -8.07 2.58
N VAL A 103 17.92 -7.96 1.27
CA VAL A 103 16.86 -7.85 0.26
C VAL A 103 16.59 -9.17 -0.46
N ASP A 104 15.44 -9.29 -1.11
CA ASP A 104 15.00 -10.50 -1.82
C ASP A 104 15.66 -10.69 -3.19
N THR A 105 16.04 -9.59 -3.83
CA THR A 105 16.57 -9.52 -5.19
C THR A 105 17.90 -8.79 -5.15
N ALA A 106 18.89 -9.26 -5.90
CA ALA A 106 20.18 -8.59 -5.96
C ALA A 106 20.05 -7.18 -6.56
N TRP A 107 20.82 -6.24 -6.02
CA TRP A 107 20.93 -4.89 -6.56
C TRP A 107 21.53 -4.92 -7.97
N THR A 108 21.01 -4.09 -8.87
CA THR A 108 21.63 -3.91 -10.20
C THR A 108 22.94 -3.14 -10.07
N THR A 109 22.97 -2.18 -9.15
CA THR A 109 24.17 -1.46 -8.75
C THR A 109 24.22 -1.47 -7.23
N ASN A 110 25.24 -2.10 -6.67
CA ASN A 110 25.38 -2.26 -5.23
C ASN A 110 25.42 -0.89 -4.52
N PRO A 111 24.69 -0.72 -3.41
CA PRO A 111 24.77 0.50 -2.60
C PRO A 111 26.17 0.73 -2.05
N SER A 112 26.52 1.99 -1.82
CA SER A 112 27.82 2.42 -1.29
C SER A 112 27.62 3.38 -0.10
N THR A 113 28.71 3.87 0.48
CA THR A 113 28.72 4.82 1.62
C THR A 113 28.00 6.15 1.34
N ASP A 114 27.72 6.46 0.08
CA ASP A 114 27.00 7.66 -0.35
C ASP A 114 25.51 7.42 -0.60
N SER A 115 25.04 6.17 -0.53
CA SER A 115 23.65 5.79 -0.82
C SER A 115 22.72 6.22 0.31
N THR A 116 21.83 7.16 0.02
CA THR A 116 20.75 7.54 0.94
C THR A 116 19.50 6.73 0.65
N TYR A 117 18.91 6.12 1.68
CA TYR A 117 17.78 5.21 1.54
C TYR A 117 16.60 5.58 2.44
N ARG A 118 15.42 5.09 2.05
CA ARG A 118 14.19 5.11 2.85
C ARG A 118 13.63 3.70 2.91
N ILE A 119 13.12 3.31 4.07
CA ILE A 119 12.34 2.10 4.25
C ILE A 119 10.88 2.52 4.20
N ILE A 120 10.15 1.90 3.28
CA ILE A 120 8.77 2.23 3.01
C ILE A 120 7.90 0.99 3.18
N HIS A 121 6.75 1.16 3.80
CA HIS A 121 5.74 0.11 3.93
C HIS A 121 4.62 0.35 2.92
N THR A 122 4.15 -0.72 2.30
CA THR A 122 3.02 -0.72 1.36
C THR A 122 2.02 -1.80 1.78
N SER A 123 0.73 -1.54 1.61
CA SER A 123 -0.31 -2.50 2.00
C SER A 123 -0.28 -3.79 1.17
N GLN A 124 -0.06 -3.64 -0.14
CA GLN A 124 0.12 -4.76 -1.07
C GLN A 124 1.51 -4.76 -1.68
N ASP A 125 1.88 -5.85 -2.35
CA ASP A 125 3.13 -5.90 -3.11
C ASP A 125 2.98 -5.09 -4.41
N PRO A 126 3.62 -3.91 -4.53
CA PRO A 126 3.52 -3.09 -5.74
C PRO A 126 4.30 -3.67 -6.93
N ARG A 127 5.11 -4.72 -6.73
CA ARG A 127 5.87 -5.37 -7.81
C ARG A 127 5.01 -6.44 -8.46
N ILE A 128 4.74 -6.26 -9.75
CA ILE A 128 3.87 -7.13 -10.54
C ILE A 128 4.60 -7.66 -11.75
N SER A 129 4.46 -8.97 -11.97
CA SER A 129 4.83 -9.64 -13.21
C SER A 129 3.56 -9.91 -14.01
N ALA A 130 3.31 -9.14 -15.06
CA ALA A 130 2.18 -9.35 -15.95
C ALA A 130 2.58 -10.20 -17.15
N SER A 131 1.90 -11.33 -17.31
CA SER A 131 1.98 -12.17 -18.51
C SER A 131 0.77 -11.88 -19.39
N LEU A 132 1.02 -11.37 -20.60
CA LEU A 132 0.00 -10.83 -21.48
C LEU A 132 0.09 -11.45 -22.88
N SER A 133 -1.08 -11.69 -23.48
CA SER A 133 -1.18 -11.95 -24.91
C SER A 133 -0.93 -10.66 -25.67
N GLY A 134 -0.10 -10.70 -26.71
CA GLY A 134 0.10 -9.55 -27.59
C GLY A 134 -1.09 -9.35 -28.52
N ASN A 135 -1.09 -8.23 -29.22
CA ASN A 135 -2.13 -7.82 -30.17
C ASN A 135 -1.56 -7.52 -31.56
N ASP A 136 -0.30 -7.90 -31.81
CA ASP A 136 0.49 -7.59 -33.01
C ASP A 136 0.61 -6.09 -33.33
N THR A 137 0.34 -5.23 -32.34
CA THR A 137 0.58 -3.78 -32.43
C THR A 137 1.82 -3.40 -31.64
N ASP A 138 2.25 -2.14 -31.76
CA ASP A 138 3.31 -1.56 -30.94
C ASP A 138 2.87 -1.24 -29.50
N THR A 139 1.58 -1.30 -29.22
CA THR A 139 0.98 -0.80 -27.98
C THR A 139 0.37 -1.91 -27.14
N LEU A 140 0.67 -1.90 -25.83
CA LEU A 140 0.10 -2.81 -24.85
C LEU A 140 -0.45 -2.03 -23.65
N PHE A 141 -1.58 -2.50 -23.10
CA PHE A 141 -2.18 -1.94 -21.89
C PHE A 141 -2.00 -2.90 -20.72
N LEU A 142 -1.50 -2.37 -19.61
CA LEU A 142 -1.37 -3.09 -18.36
C LEU A 142 -2.66 -3.03 -17.54
N ARG A 143 -2.93 -4.10 -16.79
CA ARG A 143 -4.13 -4.21 -15.95
C ARG A 143 -4.07 -3.30 -14.73
N GLN A 144 -2.91 -3.24 -14.07
CA GLN A 144 -2.67 -2.36 -12.93
C GLN A 144 -1.90 -1.13 -13.41
N TYR A 145 -2.46 0.03 -13.10
CA TYR A 145 -1.94 1.34 -13.41
C TYR A 145 -2.30 2.26 -12.23
N PRO A 146 -1.48 3.27 -11.93
CA PRO A 146 -0.43 3.84 -12.76
C PRO A 146 0.91 3.10 -12.65
N THR A 147 1.66 3.05 -13.75
CA THR A 147 2.98 2.41 -13.80
C THR A 147 4.10 3.39 -13.46
N ARG A 148 4.95 3.04 -12.49
CA ARG A 148 6.04 3.91 -12.02
C ARG A 148 7.38 3.55 -12.65
N ARG A 149 7.65 2.26 -12.70
CA ARG A 149 8.92 1.74 -13.20
C ARG A 149 8.70 0.41 -13.89
N ILE A 150 9.38 0.21 -15.00
CA ILE A 150 9.47 -1.09 -15.68
C ILE A 150 10.87 -1.63 -15.37
N ASN A 151 10.93 -2.84 -14.81
CA ASN A 151 12.17 -3.51 -14.47
C ASN A 151 12.68 -4.33 -15.65
N SER A 152 11.80 -5.11 -16.27
CA SER A 152 12.14 -5.97 -17.39
C SER A 152 10.94 -6.15 -18.31
N VAL A 153 11.21 -6.30 -19.60
CA VAL A 153 10.24 -6.68 -20.62
C VAL A 153 10.84 -7.80 -21.43
N THR A 154 10.08 -8.88 -21.60
CA THR A 154 10.44 -9.99 -22.48
C THR A 154 9.30 -10.25 -23.45
N ILE A 155 9.61 -10.27 -24.74
CA ILE A 155 8.66 -10.53 -25.83
C ILE A 155 9.15 -11.76 -26.58
N ASP A 156 8.41 -12.87 -26.52
CA ASP A 156 8.76 -14.13 -27.21
C ASP A 156 10.20 -14.57 -26.86
N SER A 157 10.51 -14.61 -25.56
CA SER A 157 11.85 -14.91 -25.00
C SER A 157 12.96 -13.91 -25.36
N THR A 158 12.64 -12.82 -26.05
CA THR A 158 13.58 -11.74 -26.36
C THR A 158 13.46 -10.66 -25.31
N SER A 159 14.52 -10.39 -24.54
CA SER A 159 14.55 -9.24 -23.63
C SER A 159 14.56 -7.94 -24.43
N VAL A 160 13.71 -7.00 -24.03
CA VAL A 160 13.58 -5.68 -24.65
C VAL A 160 14.16 -4.64 -23.71
N THR A 161 14.99 -3.75 -24.24
CA THR A 161 15.64 -2.71 -23.44
C THR A 161 14.59 -1.71 -22.95
N THR A 162 14.48 -1.51 -21.63
CA THR A 162 13.41 -0.67 -21.05
C THR A 162 13.52 0.81 -21.39
N SER A 163 14.72 1.30 -21.77
CA SER A 163 14.93 2.69 -22.19
C SER A 163 14.41 3.01 -23.60
N THR A 164 14.13 2.00 -24.42
CA THR A 164 13.56 2.21 -25.77
C THR A 164 12.02 2.22 -25.76
N LEU A 165 11.41 2.04 -24.58
CA LEU A 165 9.96 2.00 -24.41
C LEU A 165 9.44 3.38 -24.04
N ILE A 166 8.32 3.76 -24.66
CA ILE A 166 7.54 4.93 -24.21
C ILE A 166 6.45 4.41 -23.27
N ARG A 167 6.26 5.10 -22.15
CA ARG A 167 5.29 4.76 -21.12
C ARG A 167 4.36 5.94 -20.88
N GLU A 168 3.06 5.67 -20.86
CA GLU A 168 2.06 6.60 -20.35
C GLU A 168 1.59 6.06 -18.99
N ASP A 169 2.24 6.57 -17.93
CA ASP A 169 2.15 6.07 -16.55
C ASP A 169 0.69 5.93 -16.09
N GLU A 170 -0.14 6.94 -16.34
CA GLU A 170 -1.52 7.04 -15.85
C GLU A 170 -2.49 6.06 -16.54
N MET A 171 -2.20 5.66 -17.77
CA MET A 171 -3.05 4.76 -18.55
C MET A 171 -2.52 3.32 -18.57
N GLY A 172 -1.35 3.08 -17.97
CA GLY A 172 -0.67 1.78 -18.02
C GLY A 172 -0.32 1.36 -19.45
N LYS A 173 -0.16 2.31 -20.36
CA LYS A 173 0.12 2.06 -21.78
C LYS A 173 1.62 2.04 -22.01
N ILE A 174 2.10 0.99 -22.69
CA ILE A 174 3.49 0.83 -23.09
C ILE A 174 3.54 0.75 -24.62
N ILE A 175 4.44 1.54 -25.22
CA ILE A 175 4.62 1.64 -26.66
C ILE A 175 6.04 1.22 -27.01
N LEU A 176 6.17 0.26 -27.93
CA LEU A 176 7.43 -0.13 -28.54
C LEU A 176 7.84 0.91 -29.59
N THR A 177 9.08 1.39 -29.52
CA THR A 177 9.60 2.31 -30.54
C THR A 177 10.28 1.54 -31.66
N SER A 178 10.59 2.23 -32.76
CA SER A 178 11.37 1.66 -33.87
C SER A 178 12.81 1.26 -33.48
N SER A 179 13.29 1.72 -32.32
CA SER A 179 14.61 1.37 -31.78
C SER A 179 14.59 0.16 -30.85
N SER A 180 13.41 -0.39 -30.54
CA SER A 180 13.27 -1.59 -29.73
C SER A 180 13.64 -2.86 -30.51
N GLU A 181 14.11 -3.89 -29.81
CA GLU A 181 14.47 -5.20 -30.36
C GLU A 181 13.27 -5.93 -31.01
N LYS A 182 12.06 -5.52 -30.61
CA LYS A 182 10.79 -5.89 -31.21
C LYS A 182 9.97 -4.63 -31.43
N THR A 183 9.30 -4.56 -32.58
CA THR A 183 8.42 -3.44 -32.93
C THR A 183 6.95 -3.75 -32.67
N THR A 184 6.62 -5.01 -32.35
CA THR A 184 5.24 -5.43 -32.05
C THR A 184 5.17 -6.43 -30.89
N TRP A 185 4.06 -6.38 -30.16
CA TRP A 185 3.69 -7.33 -29.12
C TRP A 185 3.14 -8.60 -29.73
N VAL A 186 3.85 -9.71 -29.58
CA VAL A 186 3.56 -10.97 -30.29
C VAL A 186 2.24 -11.60 -29.80
N SER A 187 1.31 -11.86 -30.71
CA SER A 187 0.01 -12.50 -30.42
C SER A 187 0.04 -14.04 -30.49
N LYS A 188 1.15 -14.63 -30.97
CA LYS A 188 1.26 -16.05 -31.37
C LYS A 188 0.78 -17.05 -30.31
N LYS A 189 0.95 -16.75 -29.02
CA LYS A 189 0.43 -17.51 -27.88
C LYS A 189 0.17 -16.60 -26.69
N ALA A 190 -0.76 -16.99 -25.83
CA ALA A 190 -0.97 -16.30 -24.56
C ALA A 190 0.30 -16.34 -23.69
N ASN A 191 0.55 -15.27 -22.93
CA ASN A 191 1.63 -15.16 -21.94
C ASN A 191 3.07 -15.14 -22.51
N LEU A 192 3.27 -14.86 -23.80
CA LEU A 192 4.62 -14.70 -24.37
C LEU A 192 5.26 -13.35 -24.06
N ASN A 193 4.44 -12.36 -23.66
CA ASN A 193 4.91 -11.05 -23.25
C ASN A 193 4.88 -10.99 -21.74
N VAL A 194 6.05 -10.91 -21.12
CA VAL A 194 6.21 -10.83 -19.67
C VAL A 194 6.80 -9.47 -19.33
N ILE A 195 6.14 -8.74 -18.45
CA ILE A 195 6.53 -7.40 -18.04
C ILE A 195 6.57 -7.37 -16.52
N ASP A 196 7.76 -7.09 -15.97
CA ASP A 196 7.95 -6.82 -14.56
C ASP A 196 7.94 -5.32 -14.32
N TYR A 197 7.02 -4.84 -13.50
CA TYR A 197 6.87 -3.41 -13.24
C TYR A 197 6.38 -3.12 -11.82
N TRP A 198 6.54 -1.86 -11.43
CA TRP A 198 6.03 -1.31 -10.18
C TRP A 198 4.81 -0.46 -10.47
N TYR A 199 3.70 -0.75 -9.79
CA TYR A 199 2.49 0.06 -9.85
C TYR A 199 2.30 0.86 -8.58
N GLY A 200 1.74 2.06 -8.72
CA GLY A 200 1.10 2.74 -7.60
C GLY A 200 1.98 3.09 -6.40
N VAL A 201 3.30 3.22 -6.46
CA VAL A 201 4.09 3.60 -5.27
C VAL A 201 4.06 5.12 -5.08
N TYR A 202 3.06 5.64 -4.35
CA TYR A 202 2.90 7.07 -4.02
C TYR A 202 3.10 7.36 -2.55
N GLU A 203 3.63 8.54 -2.22
CA GLU A 203 3.71 8.98 -0.82
C GLU A 203 2.30 9.06 -0.23
N LEU A 204 2.11 8.48 0.96
CA LEU A 204 0.81 8.41 1.63
C LEU A 204 0.26 9.82 1.90
N PRO A 205 -0.81 10.24 1.22
CA PRO A 205 -1.43 11.53 1.50
C PRO A 205 -2.20 11.52 2.81
N ARG A 206 -2.41 12.71 3.39
CA ARG A 206 -3.15 12.88 4.65
C ARG A 206 -4.59 12.39 4.54
N GLU A 207 -5.18 12.51 3.35
CA GLU A 207 -6.54 12.11 3.08
C GLU A 207 -6.73 10.61 3.07
N ILE A 208 -5.77 9.87 2.49
CA ILE A 208 -5.76 8.41 2.50
C ILE A 208 -5.59 7.91 3.93
N LEU A 209 -4.64 8.50 4.69
CA LEU A 209 -4.47 8.19 6.11
C LEU A 209 -5.77 8.38 6.89
N LYS A 210 -6.46 9.51 6.68
CA LYS A 210 -7.74 9.80 7.35
C LYS A 210 -8.84 8.84 6.91
N LEU A 211 -8.88 8.45 5.63
CA LEU A 211 -9.88 7.51 5.11
C LEU A 211 -9.68 6.11 5.72
N THR A 212 -8.45 5.62 5.76
CA THR A 212 -8.11 4.33 6.39
C THR A 212 -8.47 4.33 7.87
N ALA A 213 -8.11 5.40 8.60
CA ALA A 213 -8.45 5.51 10.02
C ALA A 213 -9.96 5.58 10.27
N MET A 214 -10.73 6.27 9.40
CA MET A 214 -12.19 6.31 9.48
C MET A 214 -12.83 4.96 9.19
N LYS A 215 -12.34 4.22 8.18
CA LYS A 215 -12.82 2.87 7.88
C LYS A 215 -12.56 1.92 9.03
N ALA A 216 -11.34 1.88 9.54
CA ALA A 216 -11.00 1.06 10.69
C ALA A 216 -11.86 1.42 11.91
N ALA A 217 -12.08 2.71 12.18
CA ALA A 217 -12.95 3.17 13.26
C ALA A 217 -14.41 2.68 13.10
N LEU A 218 -14.96 2.68 11.89
CA LEU A 218 -16.31 2.16 11.63
C LEU A 218 -16.41 0.66 11.89
N THR A 219 -15.42 -0.13 11.45
CA THR A 219 -15.39 -1.58 11.68
C THR A 219 -15.28 -1.90 13.17
N VAL A 220 -14.42 -1.17 13.89
CA VAL A 220 -14.24 -1.32 15.34
C VAL A 220 -15.51 -0.95 16.12
N LEU A 221 -16.21 0.10 15.72
CA LEU A 221 -17.51 0.46 16.30
C LEU A 221 -18.61 -0.57 15.97
N ALA A 222 -18.56 -1.18 14.78
CA ALA A 222 -19.47 -2.26 14.40
C ALA A 222 -19.24 -3.52 15.27
N GLU A 223 -17.99 -3.83 15.59
CA GLU A 223 -17.63 -4.92 16.51
C GLU A 223 -18.17 -4.67 17.92
N GLN A 224 -17.97 -3.47 18.46
CA GLN A 224 -18.48 -3.11 19.80
C GLN A 224 -20.01 -3.20 19.89
N THR A 225 -20.72 -2.90 18.80
CA THR A 225 -22.20 -2.89 18.78
C THR A 225 -22.84 -4.25 18.48
N GLY A 226 -22.04 -5.31 18.30
CA GLY A 226 -22.51 -6.69 18.24
C GLY A 226 -23.34 -7.05 17.00
N GLY A 227 -23.22 -6.29 15.89
CA GLY A 227 -23.76 -6.67 14.59
C GLY A 227 -25.29 -6.58 14.39
N THR A 228 -26.09 -6.17 15.37
CA THR A 228 -27.55 -6.05 15.21
C THR A 228 -28.12 -4.74 15.74
N PHE A 229 -28.44 -3.82 14.82
CA PHE A 229 -29.13 -2.55 15.09
C PHE A 229 -30.60 -2.68 15.51
N ASN A 230 -31.07 -3.89 15.87
CA ASN A 230 -32.50 -4.22 15.84
C ASN A 230 -33.08 -4.79 17.15
N VAL A 231 -32.51 -4.45 18.31
CA VAL A 231 -33.10 -4.84 19.60
C VAL A 231 -33.59 -3.60 20.36
N PRO A 232 -34.88 -3.26 20.31
CA PRO A 232 -35.45 -2.28 21.22
C PRO A 232 -35.70 -2.93 22.57
N SER A 233 -34.88 -2.65 23.58
CA SER A 233 -35.07 -3.14 24.95
C SER A 233 -35.70 -2.08 25.85
N THR A 234 -37.00 -1.83 25.63
CA THR A 234 -37.87 -1.33 26.70
C THR A 234 -38.65 -2.51 27.26
N TYR A 235 -38.25 -2.99 28.45
CA TYR A 235 -39.09 -3.84 29.27
C TYR A 235 -39.81 -2.95 30.29
N SER A 236 -41.13 -2.88 30.16
CA SER A 236 -42.00 -2.31 31.20
C SER A 236 -42.38 -3.45 32.14
N LEU A 237 -41.88 -3.41 33.38
CA LEU A 237 -42.43 -4.21 34.47
C LEU A 237 -43.39 -3.34 35.28
N PRO A 238 -44.42 -3.92 35.91
CA PRO A 238 -45.42 -3.17 36.70
C PRO A 238 -44.82 -2.28 37.81
N GLU A 239 -43.59 -2.57 38.25
CA GLU A 239 -42.94 -1.89 39.38
C GLU A 239 -41.79 -0.96 38.98
N GLY A 240 -41.52 -0.77 37.68
CA GLY A 240 -40.48 0.14 37.22
C GLY A 240 -40.08 -0.05 35.76
N SER A 241 -39.74 1.06 35.10
CA SER A 241 -39.19 1.06 33.75
C SER A 241 -37.70 1.39 33.78
N VAL A 242 -36.85 0.50 33.27
CA VAL A 242 -35.44 0.81 33.01
C VAL A 242 -35.32 1.22 31.55
N THR A 243 -34.86 2.45 31.29
CA THR A 243 -34.66 2.96 29.92
C THR A 243 -33.17 2.90 29.61
N ILE A 244 -32.75 1.92 28.79
CA ILE A 244 -31.35 1.79 28.33
C ILE A 244 -31.12 2.63 27.03
N GLY A 245 -32.06 3.47 26.61
CA GLY A 245 -32.08 4.09 25.27
C GLY A 245 -31.14 5.27 24.98
N GLN A 246 -30.70 6.06 25.97
CA GLN A 246 -29.95 7.31 25.68
C GLN A 246 -28.52 7.08 25.18
N ALA A 247 -27.83 6.06 25.70
CA ALA A 247 -26.47 5.73 25.26
C ALA A 247 -26.44 5.28 23.79
N TYR A 248 -27.46 4.52 23.35
CA TYR A 248 -27.58 4.03 21.98
C TYR A 248 -27.86 5.14 20.95
N VAL A 249 -28.60 6.18 21.33
CA VAL A 249 -28.86 7.34 20.43
C VAL A 249 -27.57 8.10 20.15
N ASN A 250 -26.77 8.36 21.19
CA ASN A 250 -25.50 9.09 21.04
C ASN A 250 -24.47 8.31 20.20
N ILE A 251 -24.36 7.00 20.40
CA ILE A 251 -23.46 6.14 19.61
C ILE A 251 -23.91 6.09 18.14
N ARG A 252 -25.22 5.97 17.88
CA ARG A 252 -25.78 5.98 16.53
C ARG A 252 -25.50 7.30 15.81
N GLU A 253 -25.65 8.43 16.48
CA GLU A 253 -25.33 9.75 15.90
C GLU A 253 -23.84 9.89 15.60
N ALA A 254 -22.97 9.39 16.48
CA ALA A 254 -21.53 9.36 16.24
C ALA A 254 -21.16 8.51 15.01
N ILE A 255 -21.70 7.29 14.89
CA ILE A 255 -21.49 6.41 13.72
C ILE A 255 -21.97 7.10 12.43
N ASN A 256 -23.18 7.66 12.43
CA ASN A 256 -23.72 8.37 11.26
C ASN A 256 -22.85 9.57 10.85
N SER A 257 -22.30 10.30 11.82
CA SER A 257 -21.41 11.43 11.57
C SER A 257 -20.09 10.97 10.93
N ILE A 258 -19.50 9.90 11.44
CA ILE A 258 -18.28 9.29 10.90
C ILE A 258 -18.54 8.77 9.48
N GLN A 259 -19.63 8.05 9.27
CA GLN A 259 -20.00 7.50 7.95
C GLN A 259 -20.19 8.61 6.90
N LYS A 260 -20.85 9.71 7.26
CA LYS A 260 -21.00 10.86 6.36
C LYS A 260 -19.67 11.52 6.01
N GLN A 261 -18.71 11.55 6.93
CA GLN A 261 -17.36 12.06 6.65
C GLN A 261 -16.56 11.09 5.78
N HIS A 262 -16.67 9.79 6.06
CA HIS A 262 -16.11 8.71 5.26
C HIS A 262 -16.56 8.83 3.80
N ASP A 263 -17.87 8.89 3.54
CA ASP A 263 -18.40 8.89 2.16
C ASP A 263 -17.95 10.12 1.36
N LYS A 264 -17.90 11.28 2.02
CA LYS A 264 -17.39 12.52 1.41
C LYS A 264 -15.91 12.40 1.06
N LEU A 265 -15.13 11.81 1.95
CA LEU A 265 -13.69 11.64 1.76
C LEU A 265 -13.40 10.61 0.68
N GLU A 266 -14.13 9.50 0.66
CA GLU A 266 -14.03 8.46 -0.35
C GLU A 266 -14.34 9.01 -1.75
N GLN A 267 -15.42 9.80 -1.90
CA GLN A 267 -15.73 10.46 -3.18
C GLN A 267 -14.60 11.37 -3.66
N ARG A 268 -13.96 12.10 -2.74
CA ARG A 268 -12.84 12.97 -3.07
C ARG A 268 -11.60 12.18 -3.49
N VAL A 269 -11.28 11.13 -2.74
CA VAL A 269 -10.14 10.23 -3.00
C VAL A 269 -10.32 9.48 -4.32
N ARG A 270 -11.51 8.98 -4.65
CA ARG A 270 -11.80 8.36 -5.94
C ARG A 270 -11.59 9.30 -7.13
N LYS A 271 -11.85 10.59 -6.93
CA LYS A 271 -11.69 11.61 -7.99
C LYS A 271 -10.23 12.05 -8.14
N TYR A 272 -9.50 12.15 -7.03
CA TYR A 272 -8.13 12.68 -6.98
C TYR A 272 -7.24 11.88 -6.01
N PRO A 273 -6.86 10.64 -6.34
CA PRO A 273 -6.13 9.77 -5.41
C PRO A 273 -4.70 10.25 -5.09
N TYR A 274 -4.13 11.12 -5.93
CA TYR A 274 -2.73 11.59 -5.81
C TYR A 274 -2.56 13.02 -5.28
N PHE A 275 -3.66 13.78 -5.20
CA PHE A 275 -3.66 15.20 -4.78
C PHE A 275 -4.48 15.45 -3.51
N ALA A 276 -5.25 14.46 -3.09
CA ALA A 276 -5.95 14.43 -1.83
C ALA A 276 -4.97 13.83 -0.82
#